data_AF-A0A2D6A1N2-F1
#
_entry.id   AF-A0A2D6A1N2-F1
#
_cell.length_a   1.000
_cell.length_b   1.000
_cell.length_c   1.000
_cell.angle_alpha   90.00
_cell.angle_beta   90.00
_cell.angle_gamma   90.00
#
_symmetry.space_group_name_H-M   'P 1'
#
loop_
_entity.id
_entity.type
_entity.pdbx_description
1 polymer ?
#
loop_
_entity_poly.entity_id
_entity_poly.type
_entity_poly.pdbx_seq_one_letter_code
_entity_poly.pdbx_strand_id
1 'polypeptide(L)'
;MKILPIAAALTSIFLLTVLPAQSRADERDFERRLARVDKGDVDRLLELAEWAKGKKLTAKARLCFRKVVKLEPDNADANLALGRVKVGDRWVPVAMADKARDRLKQRNAANDKGDEAVTSGPIDIELPGEAMAKAKVKGQLLASRGPAEKLKQKFVDSAGVDASTYSGAITDHCQYFAMVNQKDLDTLVQIGEYTLRRLNWIAAIDPKRVPFRADGGRHVCWFTDEETYQDLLAFMHEQYPAQITRDAAKRMLRMADSVGGNMVQHPPMNLSKNPTAWSSTVANGMAHHWLRVLSGNARFEINLRTGRAEGGDRGRGNLLTWLDEGLGIWASRDAIGLNNIYFIARQKYKNVGRARKGEDADYIAMVYDVATNQYGKKARVRSLWQLSRLGVNKFSDLDLAMSWSMIDYMFRVRTAEWRTLIKRLGIDPSFRIAWVATFGTDADRAQIKELRKTKNDRGLEDLYRAHCDRFEAEWKVWVKKTFKEEYEDPTKKKIVEPPFVPIEKGKKTEDKGDDKKKKKKKRKKRRRR
;
A
#
# COMPACT_ATOMS: atom_id res chain seq x y z
N MET A 1 -50.25 -38.63 -34.87
CA MET A 1 -51.72 -38.57 -35.03
C MET A 1 -52.36 -39.79 -34.36
N LYS A 2 -52.92 -39.61 -33.16
CA LYS A 2 -53.99 -40.44 -32.59
C LYS A 2 -54.85 -39.48 -31.76
N ILE A 3 -56.13 -39.43 -32.09
CA ILE A 3 -57.18 -38.58 -31.53
C ILE A 3 -58.07 -39.47 -30.64
N LEU A 4 -58.79 -38.83 -29.71
CA LEU A 4 -60.06 -39.20 -29.04
C LEU A 4 -59.96 -39.72 -27.58
N PRO A 5 -61.01 -39.49 -26.76
CA PRO A 5 -60.95 -38.63 -25.57
C PRO A 5 -61.66 -39.24 -24.35
N ILE A 6 -61.57 -38.63 -23.16
CA ILE A 6 -62.57 -38.83 -22.10
C ILE A 6 -62.79 -37.52 -21.35
N ALA A 7 -64.01 -36.99 -21.51
CA ALA A 7 -64.61 -36.04 -20.61
C ALA A 7 -65.02 -36.76 -19.31
N ALA A 8 -64.72 -36.18 -18.15
CA ALA A 8 -65.42 -36.47 -16.92
C ALA A 8 -65.32 -35.26 -16.00
N ALA A 9 -66.49 -34.66 -15.74
CA ALA A 9 -66.72 -33.64 -14.74
C ALA A 9 -66.29 -34.11 -13.35
N LEU A 10 -65.93 -33.17 -12.46
CA LEU A 10 -66.24 -33.19 -11.02
C LEU A 10 -65.76 -31.88 -10.37
N THR A 11 -66.73 -30.99 -10.19
CA THR A 11 -66.99 -30.26 -8.94
C THR A 11 -65.86 -29.40 -8.37
N SER A 12 -65.89 -28.11 -8.73
CA SER A 12 -65.36 -27.01 -7.94
C SER A 12 -65.94 -27.04 -6.52
N ILE A 13 -65.20 -27.60 -5.56
CA ILE A 13 -65.42 -27.37 -4.14
C ILE A 13 -64.71 -26.07 -3.77
N PHE A 14 -65.47 -24.97 -3.72
CA PHE A 14 -65.08 -23.77 -2.99
C PHE A 14 -65.09 -24.12 -1.50
N LEU A 15 -63.97 -24.65 -0.98
CA LEU A 15 -63.70 -24.57 0.45
C LEU A 15 -63.41 -23.10 0.75
N LEU A 16 -64.46 -22.33 1.09
CA LEU A 16 -64.31 -21.10 1.87
C LEU A 16 -63.73 -21.54 3.22
N THR A 17 -62.40 -21.67 3.28
CA THR A 17 -61.69 -21.74 4.54
C THR A 17 -61.95 -20.42 5.24
N VAL A 18 -62.86 -20.45 6.21
CA VAL A 18 -63.03 -19.41 7.22
C VAL A 18 -61.66 -19.25 7.88
N LEU A 19 -60.89 -18.27 7.41
CA LEU A 19 -59.67 -17.83 8.07
C LEU A 19 -60.11 -17.38 9.49
N PRO A 20 -59.59 -18.00 10.55
CA PRO A 20 -60.01 -17.67 11.90
C PRO A 20 -59.73 -16.17 12.15
N ALA A 21 -60.74 -15.45 12.63
CA ALA A 21 -60.67 -14.02 12.99
C ALA A 21 -59.51 -13.68 13.96
N GLN A 22 -58.87 -14.69 14.54
CA GLN A 22 -57.70 -14.64 15.39
C GLN A 22 -56.48 -13.96 14.74
N SER A 23 -56.27 -14.08 13.41
CA SER A 23 -55.06 -13.51 12.77
C SER A 23 -55.02 -11.98 12.85
N ARG A 24 -56.17 -11.30 12.74
CA ARG A 24 -56.22 -9.82 12.75
C ARG A 24 -55.97 -9.22 14.14
N ALA A 25 -56.29 -9.96 15.20
CA ALA A 25 -56.00 -9.52 16.57
C ALA A 25 -54.51 -9.67 16.87
N ASP A 26 -53.92 -10.82 16.53
CA ASP A 26 -52.49 -11.08 16.71
C ASP A 26 -51.62 -10.15 15.84
N GLU A 27 -52.04 -9.82 14.61
CA GLU A 27 -51.36 -8.83 13.77
C GLU A 27 -51.38 -7.43 14.39
N ARG A 28 -52.51 -7.00 14.97
CA ARG A 28 -52.58 -5.71 15.68
C ARG A 28 -51.71 -5.71 16.93
N ASP A 29 -51.65 -6.83 17.66
CA ASP A 29 -50.76 -6.95 18.82
C ASP A 29 -49.28 -6.93 18.40
N PHE A 30 -48.94 -7.56 17.28
CA PHE A 30 -47.59 -7.50 16.71
C PHE A 30 -47.17 -6.05 16.42
N GLU A 31 -48.01 -5.27 15.72
CA GLU A 31 -47.68 -3.88 15.37
C GLU A 31 -47.53 -2.99 16.63
N ARG A 32 -48.39 -3.18 17.64
CA ARG A 32 -48.25 -2.47 18.93
C ARG A 32 -46.95 -2.81 19.65
N ARG A 33 -46.54 -4.08 19.66
CA ARG A 33 -45.26 -4.50 20.25
C ARG A 33 -44.09 -3.94 19.46
N LEU A 34 -44.12 -4.03 18.13
CA LEU A 34 -43.06 -3.52 17.27
C LEU A 34 -42.85 -2.01 17.44
N ALA A 35 -43.92 -1.23 17.64
CA ALA A 35 -43.84 0.21 17.87
C ALA A 35 -43.15 0.59 19.19
N ARG A 36 -43.08 -0.33 20.17
CA ARG A 36 -42.42 -0.13 21.47
C ARG A 36 -40.96 -0.59 21.49
N VAL A 37 -40.53 -1.35 20.49
CA VAL A 37 -39.15 -1.85 20.37
C VAL A 37 -38.30 -0.76 19.75
N ASP A 38 -37.19 -0.40 20.40
CA ASP A 38 -36.21 0.50 19.80
C ASP A 38 -35.63 -0.13 18.52
N LYS A 39 -35.43 0.68 17.48
CA LYS A 39 -34.93 0.24 16.17
C LYS A 39 -33.52 -0.36 16.25
N GLY A 40 -32.76 -0.06 17.31
CA GLY A 40 -31.42 -0.61 17.54
C GLY A 40 -31.36 -1.79 18.53
N ASP A 41 -32.47 -2.15 19.17
CA ASP A 41 -32.48 -3.18 20.22
C ASP A 41 -32.66 -4.59 19.61
N VAL A 42 -31.54 -5.28 19.46
CA VAL A 42 -31.47 -6.61 18.83
C VAL A 42 -32.23 -7.67 19.63
N ASP A 43 -32.08 -7.66 20.95
CA ASP A 43 -32.68 -8.67 21.84
C ASP A 43 -34.21 -8.57 21.81
N ARG A 44 -34.75 -7.36 21.90
CA ARG A 44 -36.20 -7.13 21.81
C ARG A 44 -36.78 -7.49 20.44
N LEU A 45 -36.02 -7.28 19.37
CA LEU A 45 -36.43 -7.70 18.03
C LEU A 45 -36.46 -9.23 17.89
N LEU A 46 -35.53 -9.95 18.52
CA LEU A 46 -35.52 -11.42 18.56
C LEU A 46 -36.68 -11.98 19.39
N GLU A 47 -36.94 -11.43 20.58
CA GLU A 47 -38.10 -11.80 21.41
C GLU A 47 -39.41 -11.65 20.63
N LEU A 48 -39.57 -10.51 19.95
CA LEU A 48 -40.75 -10.24 19.13
C LEU A 48 -40.86 -11.17 17.92
N ALA A 49 -39.73 -11.55 17.31
CA ALA A 49 -39.70 -12.48 16.19
C ALA A 49 -40.16 -13.89 16.61
N GLU A 50 -39.67 -14.40 17.74
CA GLU A 50 -40.07 -15.70 18.30
C GLU A 50 -41.54 -15.69 18.76
N TRP A 51 -42.00 -14.60 19.37
CA TRP A 51 -43.43 -14.42 19.69
C TRP A 51 -44.29 -14.49 18.43
N ALA A 52 -43.93 -13.75 17.38
CA ALA A 52 -44.67 -13.72 16.12
C ALA A 52 -44.70 -15.11 15.45
N LYS A 53 -43.60 -15.86 15.54
CA LYS A 53 -43.50 -17.24 15.06
C LYS A 53 -44.41 -18.17 15.85
N GLY A 54 -44.48 -18.04 17.19
CA GLY A 54 -45.43 -18.78 18.03
C GLY A 54 -46.89 -18.51 17.69
N LYS A 55 -47.21 -17.30 17.21
CA LYS A 55 -48.53 -16.91 16.68
C LYS A 55 -48.76 -17.26 15.22
N LYS A 56 -47.84 -18.00 14.58
CA LYS A 56 -47.88 -18.35 13.15
C LYS A 56 -47.90 -17.14 12.21
N LEU A 57 -47.43 -15.97 12.67
CA LEU A 57 -47.26 -14.75 11.86
C LEU A 57 -45.92 -14.77 11.10
N THR A 58 -45.71 -15.79 10.26
CA THR A 58 -44.42 -16.10 9.63
C THR A 58 -43.79 -14.92 8.86
N ALA A 59 -44.60 -14.12 8.16
CA ALA A 59 -44.11 -12.95 7.43
C ALA A 59 -43.56 -11.86 8.37
N LYS A 60 -44.21 -11.65 9.52
CA LYS A 60 -43.83 -10.67 10.54
C LYS A 60 -42.61 -11.14 11.34
N ALA A 61 -42.53 -12.42 11.69
CA ALA A 61 -41.33 -13.02 12.28
C ALA A 61 -40.10 -12.84 11.37
N ARG A 62 -40.24 -13.17 10.07
CA ARG A 62 -39.19 -12.95 9.06
C ARG A 62 -38.79 -11.47 8.92
N LEU A 63 -39.73 -10.54 9.09
CA LEU A 63 -39.43 -9.11 9.08
C LEU A 63 -38.49 -8.72 10.24
N CYS A 64 -38.78 -9.19 11.46
CA CYS A 64 -37.93 -8.94 12.62
C CYS A 64 -36.54 -9.57 12.46
N PHE A 65 -36.44 -10.85 12.05
CA PHE A 65 -35.14 -11.48 11.81
C PHE A 65 -34.31 -10.75 10.75
N ARG A 66 -34.93 -10.21 9.68
CA ARG A 66 -34.22 -9.37 8.70
C ARG A 66 -33.69 -8.07 9.30
N LYS A 67 -34.43 -7.45 10.23
CA LYS A 67 -33.95 -6.26 10.95
C LYS A 67 -32.76 -6.61 11.85
N VAL A 68 -32.84 -7.73 12.57
CA VAL A 68 -31.72 -8.24 13.39
C VAL A 68 -30.46 -8.45 12.55
N VAL A 69 -30.55 -9.17 11.43
CA VAL A 69 -29.39 -9.41 10.54
C VAL A 69 -28.83 -8.10 9.94
N LYS A 70 -29.64 -7.04 9.83
CA LYS A 70 -29.14 -5.73 9.38
C LYS A 70 -28.30 -5.03 10.46
N LEU A 71 -28.64 -5.22 11.73
CA LEU A 71 -27.92 -4.66 12.88
C LEU A 71 -26.71 -5.52 13.25
N GLU A 72 -26.89 -6.83 13.29
CA GLU A 72 -25.88 -7.83 13.59
C GLU A 72 -25.83 -8.92 12.51
N PRO A 73 -25.01 -8.74 11.46
CA PRO A 73 -24.91 -9.68 10.34
C PRO A 73 -24.55 -11.12 10.73
N ASP A 74 -23.85 -11.30 11.86
CA ASP A 74 -23.37 -12.59 12.35
C ASP A 74 -24.28 -13.26 13.39
N ASN A 75 -25.46 -12.68 13.69
CA ASN A 75 -26.43 -13.25 14.63
C ASN A 75 -26.93 -14.62 14.12
N ALA A 76 -26.60 -15.68 14.86
CA ALA A 76 -26.85 -17.06 14.41
C ALA A 76 -28.35 -17.39 14.34
N ASP A 77 -29.10 -17.00 15.38
CA ASP A 77 -30.54 -17.33 15.48
C ASP A 77 -31.34 -16.68 14.35
N ALA A 78 -31.08 -15.41 14.07
CA ALA A 78 -31.76 -14.71 12.99
C ALA A 78 -31.40 -15.25 11.60
N ASN A 79 -30.13 -15.62 11.36
CA ASN A 79 -29.74 -16.22 10.09
C ASN A 79 -30.35 -17.62 9.91
N LEU A 80 -30.35 -18.45 10.95
CA LEU A 80 -30.98 -19.78 10.92
C LEU A 80 -32.49 -19.67 10.67
N ALA A 81 -33.19 -18.77 11.36
CA ALA A 81 -34.62 -18.53 11.18
C ALA A 81 -34.97 -18.02 9.77
N LEU A 82 -34.03 -17.37 9.08
CA LEU A 82 -34.16 -16.95 7.68
C LEU A 82 -33.77 -18.03 6.66
N GLY A 83 -33.43 -19.24 7.11
CA GLY A 83 -33.01 -20.33 6.21
C GLY A 83 -31.64 -20.07 5.58
N ARG A 84 -30.72 -19.47 6.35
CA ARG A 84 -29.32 -19.28 5.96
C ARG A 84 -28.44 -20.23 6.77
N VAL A 85 -27.31 -20.59 6.18
CA VAL A 85 -26.29 -21.50 6.74
C VAL A 85 -24.94 -20.83 6.59
N LYS A 86 -24.07 -21.02 7.58
CA LYS A 86 -22.72 -20.48 7.58
C LYS A 86 -21.81 -21.35 6.71
N VAL A 87 -21.19 -20.76 5.68
CA VAL A 87 -20.22 -21.42 4.80
C VAL A 87 -18.94 -20.57 4.79
N GLY A 88 -17.89 -21.05 5.44
CA GLY A 88 -16.71 -20.24 5.77
C GLY A 88 -17.09 -19.09 6.71
N ASP A 89 -16.71 -17.87 6.36
CA ASP A 89 -16.98 -16.67 7.17
C ASP A 89 -18.25 -15.92 6.74
N ARG A 90 -19.18 -16.57 6.03
CA ARG A 90 -20.38 -15.90 5.50
C ARG A 90 -21.64 -16.74 5.67
N TRP A 91 -22.74 -16.07 6.00
CA TRP A 91 -24.09 -16.65 5.97
C TRP A 91 -24.65 -16.59 4.55
N VAL A 92 -25.02 -17.74 4.00
CA VAL A 92 -25.61 -17.88 2.65
C VAL A 92 -26.97 -18.58 2.73
N PRO A 93 -27.93 -18.29 1.83
CA PRO A 93 -29.17 -19.05 1.75
C PRO A 93 -28.88 -20.54 1.56
N VAL A 94 -29.67 -21.42 2.19
CA VAL A 94 -29.50 -22.89 2.10
C VAL A 94 -29.44 -23.36 0.63
N ALA A 95 -30.26 -22.82 -0.25
CA ALA A 95 -30.26 -23.14 -1.68
C ALA A 95 -28.94 -22.82 -2.42
N MET A 96 -28.06 -22.00 -1.83
CA MET A 96 -26.74 -21.67 -2.38
C MET A 96 -25.58 -22.30 -1.59
N ALA A 97 -25.86 -23.05 -0.52
CA ALA A 97 -24.84 -23.55 0.40
C ALA A 97 -23.83 -24.47 -0.30
N ASP A 98 -24.29 -25.41 -1.12
CA ASP A 98 -23.42 -26.36 -1.80
C ASP A 98 -22.51 -25.68 -2.82
N LYS A 99 -23.08 -24.79 -3.65
CA LYS A 99 -22.28 -23.97 -4.57
C LYS A 99 -21.26 -23.08 -3.85
N ALA A 100 -21.61 -22.54 -2.68
CA ALA A 100 -20.69 -21.75 -1.86
C ALA A 100 -19.58 -22.61 -1.26
N ARG A 101 -19.89 -23.85 -0.81
CA ARG A 101 -18.93 -24.82 -0.31
C ARG A 101 -17.97 -25.27 -1.42
N ASP A 102 -18.47 -25.54 -2.62
CA ASP A 102 -17.65 -25.93 -3.75
C ASP A 102 -16.70 -24.81 -4.17
N ARG A 103 -17.19 -23.56 -4.20
CA ARG A 103 -16.32 -22.39 -4.42
C ARG A 103 -15.27 -22.22 -3.33
N LEU A 104 -15.63 -22.48 -2.07
CA LEU A 104 -14.69 -22.42 -0.95
C LEU A 104 -13.64 -23.54 -1.07
N LYS A 105 -14.04 -24.76 -1.42
CA LYS A 105 -13.14 -25.89 -1.70
C LYS A 105 -12.23 -25.60 -2.88
N GLN A 106 -12.74 -25.06 -3.99
CA GLN A 106 -11.93 -24.67 -5.15
C GLN A 106 -10.93 -23.56 -4.79
N ARG A 107 -11.35 -22.57 -4.01
CA ARG A 107 -10.47 -21.49 -3.54
C ARG A 107 -9.40 -22.02 -2.59
N ASN A 108 -9.75 -22.90 -1.66
CA ASN A 108 -8.81 -23.52 -0.74
C ASN A 108 -7.86 -24.42 -1.51
N ALA A 109 -8.33 -25.28 -2.41
CA ALA A 109 -7.48 -26.10 -3.28
C ALA A 109 -6.58 -25.26 -4.21
N ALA A 110 -7.03 -24.08 -4.67
CA ALA A 110 -6.20 -23.16 -5.43
C ALA A 110 -5.15 -22.46 -4.57
N ASN A 111 -5.46 -22.17 -3.29
CA ASN A 111 -4.51 -21.63 -2.33
C ASN A 111 -3.50 -22.71 -1.90
N ASP A 112 -3.96 -23.92 -1.58
CA ASP A 112 -3.12 -25.06 -1.19
C ASP A 112 -2.19 -25.46 -2.35
N LYS A 113 -2.69 -25.49 -3.60
CA LYS A 113 -1.84 -25.68 -4.79
C LYS A 113 -0.95 -24.47 -5.10
N GLY A 114 -1.33 -23.28 -4.66
CA GLY A 114 -0.52 -22.06 -4.76
C GLY A 114 0.62 -22.02 -3.74
N ASP A 115 0.43 -22.68 -2.60
CA ASP A 115 1.40 -22.75 -1.50
C ASP A 115 2.33 -23.98 -1.63
N GLU A 116 1.88 -25.08 -2.24
CA GLU A 116 2.72 -26.28 -2.48
C GLU A 116 3.66 -26.18 -3.70
N ALA A 117 3.51 -25.16 -4.58
CA ALA A 117 4.29 -25.04 -5.82
C ALA A 117 5.23 -23.82 -5.87
N VAL A 118 5.32 -22.99 -4.84
CA VAL A 118 6.41 -22.02 -4.71
C VAL A 118 7.54 -22.71 -3.97
N THR A 119 8.27 -23.54 -4.73
CA THR A 119 9.55 -24.09 -4.29
C THR A 119 10.39 -22.96 -3.69
N SER A 120 10.95 -23.20 -2.51
CA SER A 120 11.86 -22.31 -1.78
C SER A 120 13.20 -22.06 -2.49
N GLY A 121 13.23 -22.28 -3.82
CA GLY A 121 14.29 -21.80 -4.67
C GLY A 121 14.22 -20.28 -4.78
N PRO A 122 15.35 -19.61 -5.01
CA PRO A 122 15.35 -18.19 -5.34
C PRO A 122 14.40 -17.99 -6.52
N ILE A 123 13.31 -17.26 -6.32
CA ILE A 123 12.46 -16.84 -7.42
C ILE A 123 13.38 -16.06 -8.35
N ASP A 124 13.59 -16.57 -9.57
CA ASP A 124 14.16 -15.73 -10.61
C ASP A 124 13.07 -14.71 -10.91
N ILE A 125 13.31 -13.50 -10.38
CA ILE A 125 12.31 -12.45 -10.27
C ILE A 125 12.18 -11.84 -11.67
N GLU A 126 11.79 -12.58 -12.71
CA GLU A 126 11.49 -12.01 -14.02
C GLU A 126 10.01 -11.62 -14.06
N LEU A 127 9.73 -10.36 -14.40
CA LEU A 127 8.36 -9.86 -14.47
C LEU A 127 7.69 -10.40 -15.74
N PRO A 128 6.65 -11.27 -15.63
CA PRO A 128 6.05 -11.89 -16.81
C PRO A 128 5.40 -10.83 -17.72
N GLY A 129 5.65 -10.96 -19.03
CA GLY A 129 5.04 -10.08 -20.03
C GLY A 129 5.57 -8.63 -20.03
N GLU A 130 6.75 -8.37 -19.46
CA GLU A 130 7.26 -7.00 -19.33
C GLU A 130 7.46 -6.30 -20.68
N ALA A 131 7.84 -7.01 -21.75
CA ALA A 131 7.94 -6.43 -23.09
C ALA A 131 6.59 -5.85 -23.58
N MET A 132 5.50 -6.60 -23.37
CA MET A 132 4.15 -6.17 -23.72
C MET A 132 3.69 -5.00 -22.83
N ALA A 133 4.02 -5.04 -21.54
CA ALA A 133 3.70 -3.97 -20.62
C ALA A 133 4.43 -2.66 -20.97
N LYS A 134 5.73 -2.73 -21.33
CA LYS A 134 6.49 -1.57 -21.84
C LYS A 134 5.86 -1.00 -23.11
N ALA A 135 5.44 -1.85 -24.05
CA ALA A 135 4.74 -1.40 -25.25
C ALA A 135 3.41 -0.70 -24.92
N LYS A 136 2.62 -1.24 -23.97
CA LYS A 136 1.39 -0.61 -23.49
C LYS A 136 1.65 0.78 -22.89
N VAL A 137 2.64 0.92 -22.02
CA VAL A 137 3.01 2.21 -21.41
C VAL A 137 3.40 3.24 -22.47
N LYS A 138 4.19 2.83 -23.48
CA LYS A 138 4.54 3.72 -24.62
C LYS A 138 3.29 4.17 -25.39
N GLY A 139 2.34 3.27 -25.64
CA GLY A 139 1.06 3.61 -26.26
C GLY A 139 0.24 4.62 -25.44
N GLN A 140 0.22 4.46 -24.12
CA GLN A 140 -0.46 5.39 -23.20
C GLN A 140 0.16 6.78 -23.20
N LEU A 141 1.50 6.86 -23.18
CA LEU A 141 2.23 8.12 -23.24
C LEU A 141 1.90 8.90 -24.53
N LEU A 142 1.81 8.21 -25.67
CA LEU A 142 1.40 8.82 -26.94
C LEU A 142 -0.06 9.29 -26.90
N ALA A 143 -0.97 8.44 -26.43
CA ALA A 143 -2.40 8.75 -26.37
C ALA A 143 -2.72 9.90 -25.40
N SER A 144 -1.93 10.07 -24.34
CA SER A 144 -2.16 11.08 -23.31
C SER A 144 -1.43 12.41 -23.52
N ARG A 145 -0.69 12.59 -24.64
CA ARG A 145 0.04 13.84 -24.94
C ARG A 145 -0.85 15.08 -24.86
N GLY A 146 -2.02 15.05 -25.49
CA GLY A 146 -2.97 16.17 -25.45
C GLY A 146 -3.42 16.54 -24.03
N PRO A 147 -3.96 15.59 -23.24
CA PRO A 147 -4.27 15.82 -21.83
C PRO A 147 -3.09 16.30 -20.98
N ALA A 148 -1.90 15.73 -21.17
CA ALA A 148 -0.69 16.12 -20.44
C ALA A 148 -0.26 17.55 -20.78
N GLU A 149 -0.32 17.94 -22.05
CA GLU A 149 0.00 19.29 -22.52
C GLU A 149 -0.99 20.32 -21.99
N LYS A 150 -2.29 20.00 -21.96
CA LYS A 150 -3.31 20.86 -21.36
C LYS A 150 -3.05 21.09 -19.87
N LEU A 151 -2.70 20.04 -19.13
CA LEU A 151 -2.38 20.16 -17.71
C LEU A 151 -1.11 20.98 -17.48
N LYS A 152 -0.07 20.77 -18.31
CA LYS A 152 1.14 21.60 -18.32
C LYS A 152 0.78 23.06 -18.52
N GLN A 153 0.00 23.38 -19.55
CA GLN A 153 -0.31 24.77 -19.88
C GLN A 153 -1.04 25.46 -18.72
N LYS A 154 -1.97 24.79 -18.06
CA LYS A 154 -2.63 25.34 -16.86
C LYS A 154 -1.64 25.68 -15.75
N PHE A 155 -0.68 24.80 -15.46
CA PHE A 155 0.36 25.08 -14.47
C PHE A 155 1.24 26.25 -14.91
N VAL A 156 1.64 26.27 -16.19
CA VAL A 156 2.46 27.33 -16.77
C VAL A 156 1.78 28.69 -16.65
N ASP A 157 0.49 28.78 -16.99
CA ASP A 157 -0.30 29.99 -16.90
C ASP A 157 -0.46 30.44 -15.44
N SER A 158 -0.68 29.49 -14.52
CA SER A 158 -0.82 29.75 -13.08
C SER A 158 0.48 30.24 -12.44
N ALA A 159 1.61 29.60 -12.75
CA ALA A 159 2.91 29.92 -12.15
C ALA A 159 3.70 31.01 -12.92
N GLY A 160 3.25 31.41 -14.11
CA GLY A 160 3.96 32.39 -14.95
C GLY A 160 5.35 31.94 -15.38
N VAL A 161 5.53 30.63 -15.60
CA VAL A 161 6.81 30.00 -15.97
C VAL A 161 6.92 29.81 -17.49
N ASP A 162 8.10 29.42 -17.99
CA ASP A 162 8.28 29.15 -19.41
C ASP A 162 7.79 27.74 -19.76
N ALA A 163 6.77 27.63 -20.62
CA ALA A 163 6.20 26.36 -21.05
C ALA A 163 7.23 25.38 -21.61
N SER A 164 8.28 25.88 -22.26
CA SER A 164 9.32 25.05 -22.88
C SER A 164 10.26 24.38 -21.88
N THR A 165 10.23 24.83 -20.62
CA THR A 165 11.07 24.29 -19.56
C THR A 165 10.50 23.04 -18.91
N TYR A 166 9.22 22.75 -19.14
CA TYR A 166 8.52 21.63 -18.53
C TYR A 166 8.00 20.64 -19.57
N SER A 167 7.99 19.37 -19.16
CA SER A 167 7.32 18.28 -19.86
C SER A 167 6.26 17.68 -18.94
N GLY A 168 5.18 17.17 -19.54
CA GLY A 168 4.10 16.46 -18.84
C GLY A 168 3.88 15.07 -19.43
N ALA A 169 3.53 14.10 -18.59
CA ALA A 169 3.24 12.73 -19.02
C ALA A 169 2.18 12.08 -18.11
N ILE A 170 1.26 11.34 -18.71
CA ILE A 170 0.15 10.68 -18.01
C ILE A 170 0.00 9.23 -18.49
N THR A 171 -0.21 8.31 -17.56
CA THR A 171 -0.55 6.90 -17.81
C THR A 171 -1.72 6.47 -16.93
N ASP A 172 -2.02 5.17 -16.91
CA ASP A 172 -3.04 4.61 -16.02
C ASP A 172 -2.71 4.92 -14.55
N HIS A 173 -1.43 4.83 -14.16
CA HIS A 173 -1.02 4.91 -12.77
C HIS A 173 -0.08 6.07 -12.44
N CYS A 174 0.47 6.77 -13.42
CA CYS A 174 1.40 7.87 -13.19
C CYS A 174 0.89 9.18 -13.80
N GLN A 175 1.20 10.29 -13.14
CA GLN A 175 1.05 11.62 -13.69
C GLN A 175 2.27 12.43 -13.26
N TYR A 176 3.22 12.59 -14.18
CA TYR A 176 4.48 13.28 -13.91
C TYR A 176 4.57 14.59 -14.65
N PHE A 177 5.15 15.56 -13.98
CA PHE A 177 5.43 16.88 -14.51
C PHE A 177 6.83 17.28 -14.08
N ALA A 178 7.72 17.61 -15.02
CA ALA A 178 9.13 17.83 -14.68
C ALA A 178 9.85 18.79 -15.60
N MET A 179 10.87 19.46 -15.06
CA MET A 179 11.80 20.32 -15.84
C MET A 179 12.85 19.53 -16.61
N VAL A 180 12.39 18.66 -17.51
CA VAL A 180 13.21 17.70 -18.29
C VAL A 180 12.72 17.66 -19.72
N ASN A 181 13.52 17.14 -20.65
CA ASN A 181 13.03 16.90 -22.01
C ASN A 181 12.01 15.74 -22.00
N GLN A 182 11.14 15.69 -23.01
CA GLN A 182 10.06 14.69 -23.04
C GLN A 182 10.57 13.24 -23.00
N LYS A 183 11.72 12.94 -23.63
CA LYS A 183 12.31 11.58 -23.64
C LYS A 183 12.72 11.12 -22.23
N ASP A 184 13.32 12.01 -21.45
CA ASP A 184 13.70 11.74 -20.07
C ASP A 184 12.45 11.56 -19.21
N LEU A 185 11.41 12.38 -19.41
CA LEU A 185 10.14 12.23 -18.69
C LEU A 185 9.44 10.90 -19.02
N ASP A 186 9.40 10.51 -20.29
CA ASP A 186 8.84 9.22 -20.73
C ASP A 186 9.60 8.06 -20.08
N THR A 187 10.91 8.19 -19.88
CA THR A 187 11.74 7.21 -19.16
C THR A 187 11.38 7.16 -17.68
N LEU A 188 11.25 8.32 -17.02
CA LEU A 188 10.78 8.41 -15.63
C LEU A 188 9.42 7.72 -15.45
N VAL A 189 8.44 8.01 -16.31
CA VAL A 189 7.12 7.36 -16.23
C VAL A 189 7.22 5.84 -16.39
N GLN A 190 8.05 5.36 -17.32
CA GLN A 190 8.27 3.92 -17.48
C GLN A 190 8.88 3.27 -16.24
N ILE A 191 9.81 3.95 -15.54
CA ILE A 191 10.37 3.47 -14.26
C ILE A 191 9.27 3.37 -13.19
N GLY A 192 8.41 4.39 -13.06
CA GLY A 192 7.30 4.38 -12.10
C GLY A 192 6.32 3.25 -12.38
N GLU A 193 5.88 3.12 -13.64
CA GLU A 193 4.98 2.06 -14.08
C GLU A 193 5.58 0.66 -13.89
N TYR A 194 6.87 0.47 -14.20
CA TYR A 194 7.59 -0.77 -13.93
C TYR A 194 7.59 -1.11 -12.45
N THR A 195 8.00 -0.16 -11.60
CA THR A 195 8.08 -0.34 -10.15
C THR A 195 6.73 -0.77 -9.57
N LEU A 196 5.64 -0.16 -10.01
CA LEU A 196 4.30 -0.54 -9.57
C LEU A 196 3.94 -1.98 -9.95
N ARG A 197 4.12 -2.35 -11.23
CA ARG A 197 3.82 -3.71 -11.72
C ARG A 197 4.66 -4.74 -10.98
N ARG A 198 5.93 -4.42 -10.79
CA ARG A 198 6.90 -5.24 -10.09
C ARG A 198 6.46 -5.56 -8.67
N LEU A 199 6.12 -4.53 -7.90
CA LEU A 199 5.66 -4.69 -6.52
C LEU A 199 4.33 -5.44 -6.45
N ASN A 200 3.39 -5.16 -7.35
CA ASN A 200 2.13 -5.90 -7.44
C ASN A 200 2.35 -7.38 -7.73
N TRP A 201 3.26 -7.73 -8.65
CA TRP A 201 3.58 -9.11 -8.99
C TRP A 201 4.19 -9.86 -7.81
N ILE A 202 5.19 -9.27 -7.14
CA ILE A 202 5.83 -9.88 -5.95
C ILE A 202 4.79 -10.10 -4.84
N ALA A 203 3.91 -9.13 -4.62
CA ALA A 203 2.85 -9.19 -3.61
C ALA A 203 1.59 -9.97 -4.05
N ALA A 204 1.57 -10.58 -5.24
CA ALA A 204 0.40 -11.25 -5.81
C ALA A 204 -0.89 -10.41 -5.76
N ILE A 205 -0.76 -9.10 -5.98
CA ILE A 205 -1.87 -8.16 -6.06
C ILE A 205 -2.41 -8.16 -7.48
N ASP A 206 -3.73 -8.29 -7.60
CA ASP A 206 -4.42 -8.18 -8.89
C ASP A 206 -4.01 -6.86 -9.57
N PRO A 207 -3.41 -6.89 -10.78
CA PRO A 207 -3.00 -5.67 -11.48
C PRO A 207 -4.17 -4.74 -11.80
N LYS A 208 -5.41 -5.23 -11.81
CA LYS A 208 -6.63 -4.40 -11.94
C LYS A 208 -6.98 -3.66 -10.66
N ARG A 209 -6.51 -4.15 -9.51
CA ARG A 209 -6.65 -3.44 -8.23
C ARG A 209 -5.62 -2.31 -8.23
N VAL A 210 -5.98 -1.19 -8.86
CA VAL A 210 -5.22 0.04 -8.79
C VAL A 210 -5.18 0.47 -7.32
N PRO A 211 -4.03 0.38 -6.63
CA PRO A 211 -3.97 0.72 -5.22
C PRO A 211 -4.45 2.17 -5.02
N PHE A 212 -4.09 3.05 -5.95
CA PHE A 212 -4.31 4.48 -5.88
C PHE A 212 -5.77 4.94 -6.04
N ARG A 213 -6.76 4.05 -6.19
CA ARG A 213 -8.16 4.47 -6.44
C ARG A 213 -8.69 5.46 -5.40
N ALA A 214 -8.27 5.31 -4.14
CA ALA A 214 -8.61 6.24 -3.06
C ALA A 214 -7.90 7.61 -3.19
N ASP A 215 -6.72 7.63 -3.81
CA ASP A 215 -5.85 8.81 -3.97
C ASP A 215 -5.96 9.43 -5.40
N GLY A 216 -7.13 9.30 -6.04
CA GLY A 216 -7.37 9.85 -7.39
C GLY A 216 -6.86 8.98 -8.54
N GLY A 217 -6.45 7.74 -8.27
CA GLY A 217 -6.12 6.72 -9.26
C GLY A 217 -4.68 6.75 -9.78
N ARG A 218 -3.86 7.74 -9.40
CA ARG A 218 -2.49 7.88 -9.91
C ARG A 218 -1.48 8.27 -8.83
N HIS A 219 -0.25 7.82 -9.01
CA HIS A 219 0.92 8.41 -8.39
C HIS A 219 1.30 9.69 -9.13
N VAL A 220 1.23 10.80 -8.42
CA VAL A 220 1.45 12.14 -8.97
C VAL A 220 2.81 12.66 -8.48
N CYS A 221 3.69 13.01 -9.40
CA CYS A 221 4.98 13.61 -9.10
C CYS A 221 5.15 14.92 -9.85
N TRP A 222 5.43 15.98 -9.12
CA TRP A 222 5.79 17.27 -9.69
C TRP A 222 7.23 17.58 -9.35
N PHE A 223 8.02 17.90 -10.36
CA PHE A 223 9.46 18.04 -10.26
C PHE A 223 9.79 19.48 -10.67
N THR A 224 9.89 20.34 -9.66
CA THR A 224 10.00 21.80 -9.83
C THR A 224 11.22 22.35 -9.08
N ASP A 225 11.58 23.61 -9.33
CA ASP A 225 12.58 24.30 -8.51
C ASP A 225 11.97 24.95 -7.27
N GLU A 226 12.84 25.31 -6.34
CA GLU A 226 12.49 26.01 -5.11
C GLU A 226 11.74 27.33 -5.37
N GLU A 227 12.00 28.01 -6.50
CA GLU A 227 11.35 29.29 -6.83
C GLU A 227 9.87 29.13 -7.17
N THR A 228 9.48 27.99 -7.74
CA THR A 228 8.13 27.69 -8.25
C THR A 228 7.34 26.74 -7.34
N TYR A 229 7.96 26.28 -6.24
CA TYR A 229 7.37 25.33 -5.31
C TYR A 229 6.07 25.84 -4.68
N GLN A 230 6.01 27.13 -4.31
CA GLN A 230 4.81 27.72 -3.71
C GLN A 230 3.64 27.80 -4.69
N ASP A 231 3.91 28.28 -5.92
CA ASP A 231 2.92 28.38 -6.98
C ASP A 231 2.35 27.01 -7.33
N LEU A 232 3.21 25.99 -7.35
CA LEU A 232 2.79 24.62 -7.56
C LEU A 232 1.87 24.10 -6.44
N LEU A 233 2.15 24.39 -5.17
CA LEU A 233 1.24 23.99 -4.10
C LEU A 233 -0.13 24.66 -4.20
N ALA A 234 -0.18 25.93 -4.62
CA ALA A 234 -1.43 26.62 -4.90
C ALA A 234 -2.19 25.96 -6.07
N PHE A 235 -1.49 25.70 -7.18
CA PHE A 235 -2.04 25.00 -8.34
C PHE A 235 -2.57 23.61 -7.98
N MET A 236 -1.82 22.83 -7.21
CA MET A 236 -2.23 21.49 -6.80
C MET A 236 -3.47 21.50 -5.91
N HIS A 237 -3.61 22.49 -5.02
CA HIS A 237 -4.84 22.68 -4.24
C HIS A 237 -6.05 22.99 -5.15
N GLU A 238 -5.86 23.82 -6.17
CA GLU A 238 -6.90 24.16 -7.14
C GLU A 238 -7.33 22.95 -8.00
N GLN A 239 -6.36 22.16 -8.50
CA GLN A 239 -6.66 21.01 -9.35
C GLN A 239 -7.17 19.79 -8.55
N TYR A 240 -6.76 19.66 -7.30
CA TYR A 240 -7.06 18.49 -6.46
C TYR A 240 -7.59 18.87 -5.07
N PRO A 241 -8.69 19.65 -4.98
CA PRO A 241 -9.15 20.19 -3.70
C PRO A 241 -9.59 19.12 -2.70
N ALA A 242 -10.01 17.95 -3.19
CA ALA A 242 -10.36 16.80 -2.36
C ALA A 242 -9.13 16.07 -1.77
N GLN A 243 -7.98 16.16 -2.44
CA GLN A 243 -6.75 15.46 -2.05
C GLN A 243 -5.82 16.37 -1.23
N ILE A 244 -5.79 17.66 -1.56
CA ILE A 244 -4.91 18.64 -0.94
C ILE A 244 -5.78 19.76 -0.38
N THR A 245 -6.11 19.65 0.90
CA THR A 245 -6.83 20.72 1.60
C THR A 245 -5.96 21.97 1.72
N ARG A 246 -6.58 23.15 1.86
CA ARG A 246 -5.86 24.41 2.05
C ARG A 246 -4.90 24.36 3.25
N ASP A 247 -5.31 23.71 4.34
CA ASP A 247 -4.47 23.54 5.53
C ASP A 247 -3.35 22.53 5.32
N ALA A 248 -3.58 21.47 4.52
CA ALA A 248 -2.52 20.57 4.10
C ALA A 248 -1.47 21.35 3.29
N ALA A 249 -1.87 22.10 2.26
CA ALA A 249 -0.96 22.94 1.47
C ALA A 249 -0.16 23.92 2.35
N LYS A 250 -0.81 24.61 3.30
CA LYS A 250 -0.13 25.48 4.28
C LYS A 250 0.86 24.73 5.16
N ARG A 251 0.53 23.52 5.63
CA ARG A 251 1.48 22.66 6.37
C ARG A 251 2.66 22.25 5.49
N MET A 252 2.41 21.90 4.23
CA MET A 252 3.46 21.54 3.27
C MET A 252 4.44 22.70 3.05
N LEU A 253 3.92 23.92 2.90
CA LEU A 253 4.76 25.12 2.80
C LEU A 253 5.67 25.29 4.02
N ARG A 254 5.10 25.19 5.23
CA ARG A 254 5.89 25.28 6.48
C ARG A 254 6.92 24.15 6.64
N MET A 255 6.60 22.95 6.15
CA MET A 255 7.50 21.79 6.20
C MET A 255 8.61 21.89 5.15
N ALA A 256 8.33 22.45 3.97
CA ALA A 256 9.33 22.68 2.93
C ALA A 256 10.44 23.59 3.46
N ASP A 257 10.08 24.64 4.21
CA ASP A 257 11.02 25.59 4.82
C ASP A 257 11.87 24.97 5.95
N SER A 258 11.42 23.89 6.59
CA SER A 258 12.03 23.35 7.82
C SER A 258 12.70 21.98 7.68
N VAL A 259 12.27 21.13 6.74
CA VAL A 259 12.69 19.71 6.69
C VAL A 259 13.20 19.29 5.30
N GLY A 260 13.25 20.18 4.32
CA GLY A 260 13.72 19.81 2.98
C GLY A 260 12.77 18.85 2.23
N GLY A 261 11.45 18.97 2.47
CA GLY A 261 10.43 18.68 1.44
C GLY A 261 9.93 17.24 1.19
N ASN A 262 10.24 16.22 1.99
CA ASN A 262 10.03 14.83 1.53
C ASN A 262 8.77 14.06 1.99
N MET A 263 7.84 14.62 2.78
CA MET A 263 6.80 13.81 3.43
C MET A 263 5.37 14.30 3.19
N VAL A 264 4.89 14.27 1.94
CA VAL A 264 3.46 14.47 1.68
C VAL A 264 2.92 13.56 0.59
N GLN A 265 1.59 13.43 0.51
CA GLN A 265 0.94 12.40 -0.29
C GLN A 265 1.14 12.55 -1.81
N HIS A 266 1.47 13.76 -2.24
CA HIS A 266 1.74 14.20 -3.62
C HIS A 266 2.67 15.43 -3.55
N PRO A 267 3.92 15.32 -3.07
CA PRO A 267 4.73 16.51 -2.92
C PRO A 267 5.18 16.97 -4.31
N PRO A 268 5.30 18.29 -4.54
CA PRO A 268 6.38 18.74 -5.39
C PRO A 268 7.68 18.19 -4.80
N MET A 269 8.41 17.39 -5.58
CA MET A 269 9.75 17.00 -5.20
C MET A 269 10.70 18.08 -5.70
N ASN A 270 11.40 18.71 -4.75
CA ASN A 270 12.48 19.61 -5.09
C ASN A 270 13.48 18.85 -5.96
N LEU A 271 13.70 19.33 -7.18
CA LEU A 271 14.58 18.65 -8.11
C LEU A 271 15.98 18.55 -7.53
N SER A 272 16.43 17.32 -7.31
CA SER A 272 17.86 17.07 -7.20
C SER A 272 18.54 17.69 -8.41
N LYS A 273 19.63 18.45 -8.22
CA LYS A 273 20.45 18.97 -9.33
C LYS A 273 21.13 17.85 -10.12
N ASN A 274 21.00 16.61 -9.66
CA ASN A 274 21.50 15.41 -10.29
C ASN A 274 20.33 14.63 -10.94
N PRO A 275 20.22 14.63 -12.28
CA PRO A 275 19.21 13.86 -13.01
C PRO A 275 19.21 12.36 -12.69
N THR A 276 20.37 11.77 -12.37
CA THR A 276 20.43 10.35 -12.00
C THR A 276 19.72 10.06 -10.67
N ALA A 277 19.47 11.08 -9.85
CA ALA A 277 18.67 10.94 -8.64
C ALA A 277 17.18 10.91 -8.95
N TRP A 278 16.72 11.48 -10.08
CA TRP A 278 15.29 11.50 -10.42
C TRP A 278 14.75 10.12 -10.72
N SER A 279 15.54 9.29 -11.40
CA SER A 279 15.21 7.89 -11.65
C SER A 279 15.00 7.14 -10.32
N SER A 280 15.90 7.30 -9.34
CA SER A 280 15.72 6.74 -8.00
C SER A 280 14.51 7.34 -7.29
N THR A 281 14.33 8.67 -7.37
CA THR A 281 13.21 9.39 -6.78
C THR A 281 11.87 8.86 -7.25
N VAL A 282 11.73 8.57 -8.54
CA VAL A 282 10.52 7.96 -9.08
C VAL A 282 10.31 6.55 -8.55
N ALA A 283 11.34 5.70 -8.59
CA ALA A 283 11.22 4.32 -8.11
C ALA A 283 10.87 4.28 -6.61
N ASN A 284 11.59 5.02 -5.76
CA ASN A 284 11.32 5.08 -4.32
C ASN A 284 9.96 5.71 -4.05
N GLY A 285 9.63 6.81 -4.73
CA GLY A 285 8.35 7.49 -4.56
C GLY A 285 7.17 6.57 -4.90
N MET A 286 7.29 5.79 -5.96
CA MET A 286 6.30 4.79 -6.33
C MET A 286 6.19 3.69 -5.28
N ALA A 287 7.32 3.16 -4.79
CA ALA A 287 7.36 2.13 -3.76
C ALA A 287 6.73 2.61 -2.44
N HIS A 288 7.07 3.81 -1.98
CA HIS A 288 6.50 4.42 -0.78
C HIS A 288 5.00 4.64 -0.95
N HIS A 289 4.56 5.16 -2.11
CA HIS A 289 3.15 5.37 -2.38
C HIS A 289 2.37 4.04 -2.40
N TRP A 290 2.93 3.02 -3.05
CA TRP A 290 2.38 1.68 -3.11
C TRP A 290 2.19 1.09 -1.70
N LEU A 291 3.24 1.10 -0.88
CA LEU A 291 3.19 0.54 0.46
C LEU A 291 2.20 1.31 1.34
N ARG A 292 2.25 2.65 1.30
CA ARG A 292 1.36 3.52 2.08
C ARG A 292 -0.10 3.20 1.85
N VAL A 293 -0.49 3.02 0.59
CA VAL A 293 -1.87 2.72 0.21
C VAL A 293 -2.31 1.35 0.72
N LEU A 294 -1.43 0.35 0.61
CA LEU A 294 -1.75 -1.01 1.04
C LEU A 294 -1.73 -1.17 2.55
N SER A 295 -0.93 -0.35 3.25
CA SER A 295 -0.78 -0.35 4.69
C SER A 295 -1.61 0.70 5.41
N GLY A 296 -2.60 1.33 4.75
CA GLY A 296 -3.36 2.44 5.31
C GLY A 296 -3.89 2.21 6.73
N ASN A 297 -4.30 0.98 7.05
CA ASN A 297 -4.76 0.61 8.39
C ASN A 297 -3.62 0.45 9.41
N ALA A 298 -2.51 -0.17 9.01
CA ALA A 298 -1.34 -0.40 9.85
C ALA A 298 -0.34 0.78 9.88
N ARG A 299 -0.63 1.88 9.18
CA ARG A 299 0.27 3.03 9.05
C ARG A 299 0.54 3.75 10.37
N PHE A 300 -0.46 3.75 11.24
CA PHE A 300 -0.31 4.26 12.59
C PHE A 300 -0.47 3.09 13.54
N GLU A 301 0.53 2.89 14.40
CA GLU A 301 0.49 1.78 15.32
C GLU A 301 -0.58 2.02 16.38
N ILE A 302 -1.54 1.11 16.55
CA ILE A 302 -2.51 1.24 17.64
C ILE A 302 -1.92 0.69 18.93
N ASN A 303 -1.93 1.51 19.98
CA ASN A 303 -1.66 1.06 21.33
C ASN A 303 -2.88 0.30 21.87
N LEU A 304 -2.71 -0.99 22.21
CA LEU A 304 -3.82 -1.84 22.66
C LEU A 304 -4.48 -1.32 23.94
N ARG A 305 -3.70 -0.73 24.85
CA ARG A 305 -4.18 -0.19 26.13
C ARG A 305 -5.12 0.99 25.93
N THR A 306 -4.73 1.92 25.07
CA THR A 306 -5.44 3.20 24.89
C THR A 306 -6.41 3.21 23.71
N GLY A 307 -6.28 2.26 22.77
CA GLY A 307 -7.00 2.25 21.50
C GLY A 307 -6.61 3.41 20.58
N ARG A 308 -5.61 4.21 20.92
CA ARG A 308 -5.17 5.37 20.15
C ARG A 308 -4.02 5.00 19.22
N ALA A 309 -4.03 5.62 18.05
CA ALA A 309 -2.88 5.63 17.16
C ALA A 309 -1.69 6.31 17.84
N GLU A 310 -0.59 5.57 17.99
CA GLU A 310 0.73 6.07 18.31
C GLU A 310 1.45 6.45 17.01
N GLY A 311 2.02 7.65 16.97
CA GLY A 311 2.87 8.10 15.87
C GLY A 311 2.44 9.32 15.06
N GLY A 312 1.65 10.22 15.65
CA GLY A 312 1.62 11.61 15.19
C GLY A 312 2.97 12.34 15.38
N ASP A 313 3.06 13.59 14.91
CA ASP A 313 4.24 14.51 14.82
C ASP A 313 5.25 14.53 16.00
N ARG A 314 4.96 13.87 17.13
CA ARG A 314 5.75 13.83 18.36
C ARG A 314 6.67 12.59 18.50
N GLY A 315 7.00 11.90 17.42
CA GLY A 315 8.25 11.13 17.33
C GLY A 315 8.28 9.73 17.96
N ARG A 316 7.14 9.08 18.22
CA ARG A 316 7.09 7.60 18.33
C ARG A 316 6.77 7.05 16.94
N GLY A 317 7.71 6.33 16.34
CA GLY A 317 7.81 6.16 14.89
C GLY A 317 6.67 5.38 14.25
N ASN A 318 6.50 5.65 12.96
CA ASN A 318 5.77 4.78 12.06
C ASN A 318 6.52 3.43 12.01
N LEU A 319 5.93 2.35 12.53
CA LEU A 319 6.63 1.05 12.63
C LEU A 319 7.07 0.49 11.27
N LEU A 320 6.52 1.06 10.20
CA LEU A 320 6.82 0.75 8.82
C LEU A 320 8.04 1.49 8.29
N THR A 321 8.72 2.39 9.02
CA THR A 321 9.78 3.21 8.41
C THR A 321 10.90 2.38 7.79
N TRP A 322 11.42 1.35 8.47
CA TRP A 322 12.44 0.47 7.87
C TRP A 322 11.90 -0.24 6.62
N LEU A 323 10.63 -0.63 6.64
CA LEU A 323 9.97 -1.30 5.53
C LEU A 323 9.81 -0.36 4.33
N ASP A 324 9.38 0.88 4.58
CA ASP A 324 9.18 1.93 3.59
C ASP A 324 10.51 2.30 2.91
N GLU A 325 11.51 2.68 3.70
CA GLU A 325 12.83 3.07 3.21
C GLU A 325 13.56 1.92 2.52
N GLY A 326 13.51 0.71 3.10
CA GLY A 326 14.09 -0.49 2.51
C GLY A 326 13.44 -0.83 1.18
N LEU A 327 12.11 -0.69 1.07
CA LEU A 327 11.36 -0.98 -0.15
C LEU A 327 11.66 0.05 -1.24
N GLY A 328 11.79 1.33 -0.87
CA GLY A 328 12.23 2.38 -1.78
C GLY A 328 13.60 2.06 -2.37
N ILE A 329 14.60 1.79 -1.53
CA ILE A 329 15.94 1.43 -1.97
C ILE A 329 15.92 0.18 -2.87
N TRP A 330 15.17 -0.85 -2.46
CA TRP A 330 15.02 -2.07 -3.25
C TRP A 330 14.45 -1.77 -4.64
N ALA A 331 13.37 -0.98 -4.72
CA ALA A 331 12.73 -0.63 -5.98
C ALA A 331 13.65 0.14 -6.93
N SER A 332 14.43 1.09 -6.43
CA SER A 332 15.42 1.80 -7.27
C SER A 332 16.52 0.86 -7.76
N ARG A 333 17.05 -0.01 -6.90
CA ARG A 333 18.07 -0.98 -7.32
C ARG A 333 17.54 -1.96 -8.36
N ASP A 334 16.32 -2.47 -8.19
CA ASP A 334 15.67 -3.37 -9.15
C ASP A 334 15.37 -2.68 -10.48
N ALA A 335 14.90 -1.43 -10.46
CA ALA A 335 14.53 -0.71 -11.68
C ALA A 335 15.71 -0.10 -12.46
N ILE A 336 16.74 0.41 -11.76
CA ILE A 336 17.82 1.20 -12.37
C ILE A 336 19.23 0.82 -11.90
N GLY A 337 19.38 -0.21 -11.07
CA GLY A 337 20.68 -0.78 -10.67
C GLY A 337 21.40 -0.04 -9.55
N LEU A 338 20.87 1.09 -9.08
CA LEU A 338 21.49 1.94 -8.06
C LEU A 338 20.44 2.70 -7.24
N ASN A 339 20.84 3.39 -6.16
CA ASN A 339 19.93 4.27 -5.40
C ASN A 339 20.60 5.58 -4.97
N ASN A 340 20.25 6.67 -5.65
CA ASN A 340 20.90 7.99 -5.55
C ASN A 340 20.20 9.00 -4.62
N ILE A 341 19.03 8.69 -4.05
CA ILE A 341 18.31 9.67 -3.20
C ILE A 341 19.09 9.99 -1.92
N TYR A 342 19.83 9.01 -1.41
CA TYR A 342 20.54 9.09 -0.14
C TYR A 342 22.03 9.32 -0.35
N PHE A 343 22.42 10.16 -1.32
CA PHE A 343 23.74 10.78 -1.23
C PHE A 343 23.76 11.67 0.03
N ILE A 344 24.10 11.07 1.16
CA ILE A 344 24.06 11.67 2.49
C ILE A 344 25.20 12.69 2.56
N ALA A 345 24.91 13.90 2.13
CA ALA A 345 25.80 15.04 2.21
C ALA A 345 25.86 15.65 3.63
N ARG A 346 25.74 14.83 4.70
CA ARG A 346 25.96 15.30 6.08
C ARG A 346 27.42 15.12 6.46
N GLN A 347 28.09 16.24 6.77
CA GLN A 347 29.52 16.29 7.16
C GLN A 347 29.90 15.39 8.36
N LYS A 348 28.93 14.94 9.18
CA LYS A 348 29.20 14.24 10.44
C LYS A 348 29.62 12.76 10.28
N TYR A 349 29.54 12.20 9.07
CA TYR A 349 29.98 10.81 8.77
C TYR A 349 31.11 10.75 7.73
N LYS A 350 31.85 11.84 7.53
CA LYS A 350 32.96 11.92 6.56
C LYS A 350 34.08 10.87 6.73
N ASN A 351 34.08 10.08 7.80
CA ASN A 351 35.23 9.28 8.22
C ASN A 351 35.04 7.75 8.20
N VAL A 352 33.95 7.19 7.66
CA VAL A 352 33.91 5.73 7.40
C VAL A 352 33.13 5.46 6.10
N GLY A 353 33.84 5.24 4.99
CA GLY A 353 33.27 4.85 3.70
C GLY A 353 32.76 6.02 2.86
N ARG A 354 33.66 6.72 2.15
CA ARG A 354 33.25 7.69 1.12
C ARG A 354 32.55 6.94 -0.01
N ALA A 355 31.23 6.99 -0.12
CA ALA A 355 30.64 7.01 -1.45
C ALA A 355 31.20 8.26 -2.13
N ARG A 356 32.07 8.10 -3.14
CA ARG A 356 32.47 9.26 -3.95
C ARG A 356 31.21 9.82 -4.60
N LYS A 357 31.20 11.11 -4.91
CA LYS A 357 30.06 11.75 -5.55
C LYS A 357 29.75 11.03 -6.88
N GLY A 358 28.65 10.27 -6.92
CA GLY A 358 28.26 9.47 -8.08
C GLY A 358 28.49 7.95 -7.96
N GLU A 359 29.01 7.46 -6.83
CA GLU A 359 29.13 6.02 -6.56
C GLU A 359 27.98 5.56 -5.65
N ASP A 360 27.31 4.48 -6.03
CA ASP A 360 26.26 3.83 -5.24
C ASP A 360 26.85 3.32 -3.92
N ALA A 361 26.08 3.38 -2.83
CA ALA A 361 26.53 2.81 -1.56
C ALA A 361 26.73 1.31 -1.72
N ASP A 362 27.84 0.78 -1.23
CA ASP A 362 28.07 -0.67 -1.24
C ASP A 362 27.27 -1.34 -0.13
N TYR A 363 25.95 -1.40 -0.34
CA TYR A 363 25.04 -1.98 0.64
C TYR A 363 25.35 -3.44 0.93
N ILE A 364 25.90 -4.17 -0.05
CA ILE A 364 26.29 -5.58 0.10
C ILE A 364 27.43 -5.70 1.11
N ALA A 365 28.48 -4.89 0.95
CA ALA A 365 29.57 -4.82 1.92
C ALA A 365 29.08 -4.48 3.32
N MET A 366 28.25 -3.43 3.44
CA MET A 366 27.71 -2.99 4.72
C MET A 366 26.88 -4.07 5.42
N VAL A 367 25.98 -4.75 4.71
CA VAL A 367 25.13 -5.78 5.36
C VAL A 367 25.89 -7.05 5.66
N TYR A 368 26.89 -7.40 4.86
CA TYR A 368 27.75 -8.55 5.13
C TYR A 368 28.57 -8.32 6.41
N ASP A 369 29.15 -7.14 6.58
CA ASP A 369 29.86 -6.74 7.80
C ASP A 369 28.94 -6.78 9.03
N VAL A 370 27.67 -6.37 8.90
CA VAL A 370 26.67 -6.51 9.97
C VAL A 370 26.39 -7.97 10.29
N ALA A 371 26.14 -8.79 9.28
CA ALA A 371 25.80 -10.19 9.49
C ALA A 371 26.95 -10.99 10.10
N THR A 372 28.20 -10.63 9.76
CA THR A 372 29.43 -11.25 10.28
C THR A 372 29.98 -10.58 11.54
N ASN A 373 29.28 -9.59 12.10
CA ASN A 373 29.68 -8.83 13.30
C ASN A 373 31.04 -8.11 13.16
N GLN A 374 31.44 -7.72 11.94
CA GLN A 374 32.73 -7.07 11.67
C GLN A 374 32.80 -5.58 12.06
N TYR A 375 31.66 -4.89 12.20
CA TYR A 375 31.62 -3.49 12.62
C TYR A 375 32.14 -3.24 14.07
N GLY A 376 32.30 -4.30 14.87
CA GLY A 376 32.83 -4.23 16.24
C GLY A 376 32.09 -3.22 17.13
N LYS A 377 32.80 -2.65 18.11
CA LYS A 377 32.25 -1.61 19.03
C LYS A 377 32.13 -0.21 18.37
N LYS A 378 32.61 -0.02 17.14
CA LYS A 378 32.78 1.31 16.53
C LYS A 378 31.50 1.84 15.88
N ALA A 379 30.64 0.97 15.35
CA ALA A 379 29.34 1.36 14.82
C ALA A 379 28.21 0.71 15.62
N ARG A 380 27.22 1.51 16.01
CA ARG A 380 26.02 1.00 16.69
C ARG A 380 25.10 0.37 15.66
N VAL A 381 25.25 -0.94 15.44
CA VAL A 381 24.28 -1.74 14.69
C VAL A 381 22.98 -1.78 15.48
N ARG A 382 21.87 -1.41 14.84
CA ARG A 382 20.54 -1.49 15.45
C ARG A 382 19.86 -2.78 15.04
N SER A 383 19.11 -3.39 15.95
CA SER A 383 18.29 -4.55 15.61
C SER A 383 17.07 -4.15 14.78
N LEU A 384 16.45 -5.10 14.08
CA LEU A 384 15.20 -4.87 13.34
C LEU A 384 14.11 -4.24 14.22
N TRP A 385 13.98 -4.71 15.47
CA TRP A 385 13.07 -4.10 16.44
C TRP A 385 13.38 -2.62 16.65
N GLN A 386 14.66 -2.25 16.84
CA GLN A 386 15.07 -0.85 17.00
C GLN A 386 14.81 -0.03 15.72
N LEU A 387 15.11 -0.58 14.54
CA LEU A 387 14.86 0.06 13.24
C LEU A 387 13.37 0.39 13.07
N SER A 388 12.48 -0.53 13.47
CA SER A 388 11.04 -0.29 13.41
C SER A 388 10.57 0.90 14.24
N ARG A 389 11.32 1.31 15.27
CA ARG A 389 10.91 2.45 16.11
C ARG A 389 11.56 3.78 15.71
N LEU A 390 12.44 3.76 14.73
CA LEU A 390 13.10 4.97 14.24
C LEU A 390 12.15 5.79 13.34
N GLY A 391 12.26 7.10 13.44
CA GLY A 391 11.67 7.98 12.43
C GLY A 391 12.59 8.04 11.20
N VAL A 392 12.01 8.30 10.03
CA VAL A 392 12.69 8.38 8.71
C VAL A 392 14.03 9.10 8.79
N ASN A 393 14.07 10.28 9.40
CA ASN A 393 15.27 11.13 9.48
C ASN A 393 16.34 10.67 10.51
N LYS A 394 16.18 9.49 11.12
CA LYS A 394 17.09 8.94 12.14
C LYS A 394 17.89 7.73 11.65
N PHE A 395 17.66 7.29 10.42
CA PHE A 395 18.40 6.20 9.80
C PHE A 395 19.82 6.67 9.44
N SER A 396 20.80 5.84 9.73
CA SER A 396 22.16 5.87 9.21
C SER A 396 22.24 5.03 7.95
N ASP A 397 23.33 5.17 7.20
CA ASP A 397 23.63 4.40 6.00
C ASP A 397 23.54 2.90 6.26
N LEU A 398 24.00 2.46 7.44
CA LEU A 398 23.92 1.08 7.87
C LEU A 398 22.48 0.60 8.10
N ASP A 399 21.64 1.44 8.71
CA ASP A 399 20.23 1.12 8.93
C ASP A 399 19.48 1.00 7.59
N LEU A 400 19.81 1.86 6.61
CA LEU A 400 19.25 1.81 5.25
C LEU A 400 19.70 0.55 4.50
N ALA A 401 20.98 0.21 4.58
CA ALA A 401 21.52 -1.02 3.98
C ALA A 401 20.85 -2.27 4.57
N MET A 402 20.73 -2.34 5.90
CA MET A 402 20.01 -3.42 6.59
C MET A 402 18.56 -3.50 6.11
N SER A 403 17.84 -2.38 6.12
CA SER A 403 16.44 -2.30 5.69
C SER A 403 16.26 -2.83 4.26
N TRP A 404 17.10 -2.38 3.32
CA TRP A 404 17.10 -2.87 1.94
C TRP A 404 17.29 -4.39 1.87
N SER A 405 18.34 -4.91 2.51
CA SER A 405 18.65 -6.35 2.43
C SER A 405 17.59 -7.22 3.11
N MET A 406 16.86 -6.70 4.10
CA MET A 406 15.72 -7.40 4.71
C MET A 406 14.53 -7.46 3.76
N ILE A 407 14.27 -6.40 2.97
CA ILE A 407 13.30 -6.48 1.86
C ILE A 407 13.72 -7.51 0.83
N ASP A 408 14.99 -7.48 0.41
CA ASP A 408 15.51 -8.42 -0.59
C ASP A 408 15.41 -9.88 -0.10
N TYR A 409 15.74 -10.13 1.16
CA TYR A 409 15.53 -11.42 1.82
C TYR A 409 14.05 -11.83 1.81
N MET A 410 13.13 -10.93 2.16
CA MET A 410 11.70 -11.24 2.10
C MET A 410 11.25 -11.61 0.70
N PHE A 411 11.76 -10.92 -0.32
CA PHE A 411 11.30 -11.13 -1.69
C PHE A 411 11.85 -12.42 -2.29
N ARG A 412 13.09 -12.78 -1.95
CA ARG A 412 13.76 -13.96 -2.50
C ARG A 412 13.52 -15.24 -1.72
N VAL A 413 13.30 -15.15 -0.41
CA VAL A 413 13.24 -16.33 0.48
C VAL A 413 11.90 -16.46 1.21
N ARG A 414 11.22 -15.35 1.50
CA ARG A 414 9.99 -15.31 2.32
C ARG A 414 8.82 -14.72 1.55
N THR A 415 8.72 -15.01 0.25
CA THR A 415 7.77 -14.33 -0.65
C THR A 415 6.32 -14.63 -0.28
N ALA A 416 6.03 -15.85 0.21
CA ALA A 416 4.71 -16.22 0.69
C ALA A 416 4.32 -15.37 1.91
N GLU A 417 5.21 -15.28 2.89
CA GLU A 417 5.00 -14.44 4.08
C GLU A 417 4.92 -12.97 3.75
N TRP A 418 5.71 -12.48 2.79
CA TRP A 418 5.60 -11.12 2.27
C TRP A 418 4.18 -10.83 1.75
N ARG A 419 3.63 -11.72 0.91
CA ARG A 419 2.26 -11.61 0.40
C ARG A 419 1.23 -11.59 1.53
N THR A 420 1.40 -12.46 2.53
CA THR A 420 0.55 -12.48 3.72
C THR A 420 0.66 -11.18 4.51
N LEU A 421 1.87 -10.66 4.73
CA LEU A 421 2.11 -9.41 5.43
C LEU A 421 1.39 -8.25 4.73
N ILE A 422 1.63 -8.06 3.42
CA ILE A 422 1.01 -6.97 2.66
C ILE A 422 -0.52 -7.03 2.72
N LYS A 423 -1.12 -8.22 2.61
CA LYS A 423 -2.56 -8.39 2.77
C LYS A 423 -3.03 -8.00 4.17
N ARG A 424 -2.28 -8.36 5.22
CA ARG A 424 -2.61 -8.03 6.61
C ARG A 424 -2.46 -6.55 6.91
N LEU A 425 -1.45 -5.86 6.36
CA LEU A 425 -1.28 -4.42 6.56
C LEU A 425 -2.50 -3.60 6.11
N GLY A 426 -3.25 -4.11 5.14
CA GLY A 426 -4.49 -3.49 4.66
C GLY A 426 -5.74 -3.87 5.47
N ILE A 427 -5.63 -4.71 6.49
CA ILE A 427 -6.74 -5.23 7.29
C ILE A 427 -6.51 -4.90 8.76
N ASP A 428 -5.39 -5.33 9.30
CA ASP A 428 -5.03 -5.15 10.70
C ASP A 428 -4.61 -3.70 10.97
N PRO A 429 -5.11 -3.09 12.06
CA PRO A 429 -4.81 -1.69 12.36
C PRO A 429 -3.50 -1.51 13.18
N SER A 430 -2.73 -2.58 13.35
CA SER A 430 -1.45 -2.59 14.06
C SER A 430 -0.45 -3.37 13.23
N PHE A 431 0.71 -2.76 12.99
CA PHE A 431 1.81 -3.40 12.30
C PHE A 431 2.32 -4.60 13.09
N ARG A 432 2.47 -4.46 14.42
CA ARG A 432 2.92 -5.55 15.29
C ARG A 432 2.02 -6.77 15.17
N ILE A 433 0.70 -6.56 15.14
CA ILE A 433 -0.25 -7.67 14.97
C ILE A 433 -0.15 -8.29 13.57
N ALA A 434 -0.10 -7.48 12.52
CA ALA A 434 0.07 -7.98 11.16
C ALA A 434 1.37 -8.81 11.03
N TRP A 435 2.47 -8.33 11.62
CA TRP A 435 3.77 -8.98 11.64
C TRP A 435 3.73 -10.33 12.36
N VAL A 436 3.30 -10.35 13.63
CA VAL A 436 3.24 -11.58 14.43
C VAL A 436 2.26 -12.59 13.80
N ALA A 437 1.14 -12.13 13.24
CA ALA A 437 0.19 -13.04 12.61
C ALA A 437 0.71 -13.65 11.30
N THR A 438 1.66 -12.99 10.62
CA THR A 438 2.36 -13.51 9.44
C THR A 438 3.52 -14.44 9.82
N PHE A 439 4.42 -14.01 10.69
CA PHE A 439 5.68 -14.71 10.98
C PHE A 439 5.63 -15.59 12.23
N GLY A 440 4.51 -15.61 12.94
CA GLY A 440 4.31 -16.38 14.16
C GLY A 440 3.68 -17.75 13.96
N THR A 441 3.72 -18.53 15.03
CA THR A 441 3.08 -19.83 15.17
C THR A 441 1.57 -19.68 15.43
N ASP A 442 0.85 -20.80 15.44
CA ASP A 442 -0.57 -20.79 15.85
C ASP A 442 -0.75 -20.37 17.32
N ALA A 443 0.21 -20.71 18.18
CA ALA A 443 0.22 -20.27 19.57
C ALA A 443 0.36 -18.74 19.66
N ASP A 444 1.27 -18.14 18.87
CA ASP A 444 1.44 -16.68 18.83
C ASP A 444 0.15 -15.99 18.33
N ARG A 445 -0.50 -16.56 17.30
CA ARG A 445 -1.80 -16.07 16.80
C ARG A 445 -2.91 -16.16 17.85
N ALA A 446 -2.95 -17.22 18.65
CA ALA A 446 -3.88 -17.34 19.77
C ALA A 446 -3.56 -16.31 20.86
N GLN A 447 -2.27 -16.11 21.17
CA GLN A 447 -1.81 -15.12 22.14
C GLN A 447 -2.18 -13.69 21.74
N ILE A 448 -2.10 -13.32 20.45
CA ILE A 448 -2.58 -12.00 19.97
C ILE A 448 -4.05 -11.77 20.36
N LYS A 449 -4.91 -12.79 20.23
CA LYS A 449 -6.34 -12.65 20.58
C LYS A 449 -6.50 -12.33 22.07
N GLU A 450 -5.76 -13.03 22.92
CA GLU A 450 -5.80 -12.78 24.36
C GLU A 450 -5.19 -11.42 24.73
N LEU A 451 -4.08 -11.02 24.09
CA LEU A 451 -3.46 -9.70 24.29
C LEU A 451 -4.40 -8.55 23.88
N ARG A 452 -5.16 -8.72 22.78
CA ARG A 452 -6.21 -7.77 22.38
C ARG A 452 -7.32 -7.69 23.42
N LYS A 453 -7.82 -8.84 23.89
CA LYS A 453 -8.90 -8.92 24.91
C LYS A 453 -8.48 -8.25 26.22
N THR A 454 -7.26 -8.49 26.67
CA THR A 454 -6.69 -7.93 27.90
C THR A 454 -6.10 -6.53 27.72
N LYS A 455 -6.10 -5.98 26.50
CA LYS A 455 -5.48 -4.70 26.15
C LYS A 455 -4.00 -4.59 26.57
N ASN A 456 -3.28 -5.71 26.55
CA ASN A 456 -1.90 -5.82 27.01
C ASN A 456 -0.91 -5.43 25.89
N ASP A 457 -0.68 -4.12 25.73
CA ASP A 457 0.24 -3.59 24.72
C ASP A 457 1.70 -4.02 24.94
N ARG A 458 2.12 -4.14 26.20
CA ARG A 458 3.48 -4.56 26.54
C ARG A 458 3.73 -6.02 26.12
N GLY A 459 2.77 -6.91 26.37
CA GLY A 459 2.84 -8.29 25.91
C GLY A 459 2.90 -8.39 24.39
N LEU A 460 2.16 -7.55 23.66
CA LEU A 460 2.27 -7.48 22.20
C LEU A 460 3.64 -6.99 21.74
N GLU A 461 4.22 -6.00 22.42
CA GLU A 461 5.56 -5.49 22.14
C GLU A 461 6.63 -6.58 22.34
N ASP A 462 6.58 -7.31 23.46
CA ASP A 462 7.54 -8.35 23.78
C ASP A 462 7.43 -9.53 22.79
N LEU A 463 6.20 -9.90 22.41
CA LEU A 463 5.95 -10.91 21.37
C LEU A 463 6.53 -10.44 20.02
N TYR A 464 6.19 -9.23 19.57
CA TYR A 464 6.73 -8.65 18.34
C TYR A 464 8.26 -8.62 18.31
N ARG A 465 8.90 -8.20 19.41
CA ARG A 465 10.36 -8.16 19.52
C ARG A 465 10.97 -9.55 19.34
N ALA A 466 10.41 -10.58 19.95
CA ALA A 466 10.88 -11.96 19.78
C ALA A 466 10.84 -12.41 18.30
N HIS A 467 9.80 -12.02 17.56
CA HIS A 467 9.74 -12.29 16.11
C HIS A 467 10.75 -11.49 15.30
N CYS A 468 11.02 -10.22 15.65
CA CYS A 468 12.07 -9.44 15.01
C CYS A 468 13.45 -10.10 15.21
N ASP A 469 13.76 -10.53 16.43
CA ASP A 469 15.05 -11.15 16.75
C ASP A 469 15.24 -12.48 15.99
N ARG A 470 14.18 -13.31 15.89
CA ARG A 470 14.22 -14.53 15.07
C ARG A 470 14.40 -14.24 13.59
N PHE A 471 13.62 -13.31 13.03
CA PHE A 471 13.73 -12.92 11.63
C PHE A 471 15.14 -12.38 11.30
N GLU A 472 15.71 -11.55 12.18
CA GLU A 472 17.06 -11.01 12.00
C GLU A 472 18.12 -12.12 12.03
N ALA A 473 17.98 -13.13 12.90
CA ALA A 473 18.90 -14.26 12.94
C ALA A 473 18.88 -15.06 11.62
N GLU A 474 17.70 -15.36 11.09
CA GLU A 474 17.53 -16.04 9.80
C GLU A 474 18.10 -15.20 8.64
N TRP A 475 17.80 -13.90 8.62
CA TRP A 475 18.33 -12.95 7.65
C TRP A 475 19.87 -12.92 7.66
N LYS A 476 20.52 -12.90 8.84
CA LYS A 476 21.98 -12.93 8.94
C LYS A 476 22.60 -14.20 8.35
N VAL A 477 21.96 -15.35 8.56
CA VAL A 477 22.40 -16.62 7.93
C VAL A 477 22.30 -16.52 6.41
N TRP A 478 21.19 -15.99 5.90
CA TRP A 478 21.01 -15.77 4.47
C TRP A 478 22.03 -14.81 3.88
N VAL A 479 22.28 -13.64 4.50
CA VAL A 479 23.28 -12.67 4.04
C VAL A 479 24.67 -13.30 3.94
N LYS A 480 25.09 -14.03 4.98
CA LYS A 480 26.38 -14.72 4.98
C LYS A 480 26.52 -15.71 3.83
N LYS A 481 25.43 -16.39 3.47
CA LYS A 481 25.43 -17.35 2.36
C LYS A 481 25.42 -16.65 1.01
N THR A 482 24.51 -15.70 0.83
CA THR A 482 24.19 -15.09 -0.47
C THR A 482 25.24 -14.06 -0.91
N PHE A 483 25.77 -13.27 0.02
CA PHE A 483 26.65 -12.15 -0.30
C PHE A 483 28.13 -12.43 -0.06
N LYS A 484 28.51 -13.62 0.40
CA LYS A 484 29.92 -13.96 0.66
C LYS A 484 30.80 -13.81 -0.58
N GLU A 485 30.40 -14.40 -1.69
CA GLU A 485 31.22 -14.36 -2.93
C GLU A 485 31.37 -12.94 -3.45
N GLU A 486 30.28 -12.15 -3.48
CA GLU A 486 30.31 -10.75 -3.93
C GLU A 486 31.07 -9.84 -2.96
N TYR A 487 31.09 -10.17 -1.67
CA TYR A 487 31.86 -9.47 -0.65
C TYR A 487 33.36 -9.74 -0.77
N GLU A 488 33.74 -11.01 -0.90
CA GLU A 488 35.14 -11.44 -1.03
C GLU A 488 35.74 -11.01 -2.38
N ASP A 489 34.92 -10.96 -3.42
CA ASP A 489 35.32 -10.53 -4.76
C ASP A 489 34.23 -9.64 -5.41
N PRO A 490 34.34 -8.31 -5.29
CA PRO A 490 33.40 -7.38 -5.90
C PRO A 490 33.26 -7.49 -7.42
N THR A 491 34.22 -8.13 -8.11
CA THR A 491 34.12 -8.36 -9.56
C THR A 491 33.14 -9.47 -9.91
N LYS A 492 32.84 -10.36 -8.95
CA LYS A 492 31.81 -11.40 -9.06
C LYS A 492 30.41 -10.90 -8.74
N LYS A 493 30.27 -9.62 -8.37
CA LYS A 493 28.96 -9.00 -8.16
C LYS A 493 28.10 -9.25 -9.38
N LYS A 494 26.98 -9.96 -9.21
CA LYS A 494 26.06 -10.21 -10.31
C LYS A 494 25.54 -8.86 -10.79
N ILE A 495 26.02 -8.40 -11.93
CA ILE A 495 25.50 -7.22 -12.60
C ILE A 495 24.15 -7.64 -13.17
N VAL A 496 23.11 -7.49 -12.36
CA VAL A 496 21.74 -7.54 -12.87
C VAL A 496 21.60 -6.30 -13.74
N GLU A 497 21.54 -6.48 -15.06
CA GLU A 497 21.29 -5.37 -15.98
C GLU A 497 19.91 -4.80 -15.65
N PRO A 498 19.85 -3.56 -15.14
CA PRO A 498 18.57 -3.00 -14.78
C PRO A 498 17.74 -2.74 -16.04
N PRO A 499 16.40 -2.85 -15.96
CA PRO A 499 15.52 -2.66 -17.10
C PRO A 499 15.53 -1.24 -17.68
N PHE A 500 16.12 -0.29 -16.95
CA PHE A 500 16.30 1.10 -17.36
C PHE A 500 17.69 1.61 -17.02
N VAL A 501 18.27 2.37 -17.94
CA VAL A 501 19.50 3.13 -17.70
C VAL A 501 19.11 4.40 -16.92
N PRO A 502 19.80 4.74 -15.82
CA PRO A 502 19.60 6.01 -15.11
C PRO A 502 19.73 7.20 -16.06
N ILE A 503 18.90 8.23 -15.86
CA ILE A 503 18.99 9.45 -16.68
C ILE A 503 20.31 10.14 -16.33
N GLU A 504 21.26 10.12 -17.26
CA GLU A 504 22.49 10.86 -17.11
C GLU A 504 22.23 12.35 -17.25
N LYS A 505 22.99 13.16 -16.50
CA LYS A 505 23.03 14.59 -16.76
C LYS A 505 23.58 14.76 -18.17
N GLY A 506 22.71 15.15 -19.11
CA GLY A 506 23.13 15.47 -20.47
C GLY A 506 24.41 16.28 -20.37
N LYS A 507 25.54 15.70 -20.85
CA LYS A 507 26.83 16.38 -20.86
C LYS A 507 26.52 17.75 -21.41
N LYS A 508 26.70 18.79 -20.60
CA LYS A 508 26.52 20.15 -21.10
C LYS A 508 27.49 20.24 -22.26
N THR A 509 26.96 20.25 -23.48
CA THR A 509 27.69 20.78 -24.62
C THR A 509 28.21 22.13 -24.15
N GLU A 510 29.54 22.32 -24.20
CA GLU A 510 30.27 23.36 -23.45
C GLU A 510 29.93 24.81 -23.84
N ASP A 511 28.89 25.02 -24.62
CA ASP A 511 28.61 26.24 -25.35
C ASP A 511 27.73 27.26 -24.59
N LYS A 512 27.99 27.47 -23.28
CA LYS A 512 27.19 28.39 -22.44
C LYS A 512 27.98 29.46 -21.68
N GLY A 513 29.09 29.92 -22.24
CA GLY A 513 29.86 31.06 -21.71
C GLY A 513 29.02 32.34 -21.55
N ASP A 514 28.12 32.63 -22.50
CA ASP A 514 27.44 33.93 -22.56
C ASP A 514 26.12 34.03 -21.76
N ASP A 515 25.42 32.91 -21.57
CA ASP A 515 24.04 32.95 -21.09
C ASP A 515 23.94 33.18 -19.55
N LYS A 516 24.99 32.80 -18.81
CA LYS A 516 25.11 33.08 -17.37
C LYS A 516 25.21 34.58 -17.07
N LYS A 517 25.85 35.38 -17.93
CA LYS A 517 25.97 36.84 -17.73
C LYS A 517 24.60 37.54 -17.87
N LYS A 518 23.76 37.11 -18.83
CA LYS A 518 22.41 37.68 -19.05
C LYS A 518 21.45 37.35 -17.90
N LYS A 519 21.43 36.12 -17.37
CA LYS A 519 20.57 35.74 -16.23
C LYS A 519 20.94 36.48 -14.93
N LYS A 520 22.23 36.71 -14.66
CA LYS A 520 22.68 37.50 -13.48
C LYS A 520 22.20 38.96 -13.55
N LYS A 521 22.20 39.58 -14.74
CA LYS A 521 21.67 40.94 -14.96
C LYS A 521 20.15 41.03 -14.75
N LYS A 522 19.35 40.07 -15.24
CA LYS A 522 17.88 40.05 -15.04
C LYS A 522 17.49 39.89 -13.55
N ARG A 523 18.16 39.02 -12.80
CA ARG A 523 17.92 38.84 -11.34
C ARG A 523 18.25 40.10 -10.52
N LYS A 524 19.33 40.82 -10.86
CA LYS A 524 19.65 42.12 -10.23
C LYS A 524 18.58 43.19 -10.48
N LYS A 525 17.92 43.16 -11.65
CA LYS A 525 16.86 44.12 -12.01
C LYS A 525 15.53 43.83 -11.30
N ARG A 526 15.19 42.55 -11.07
CA ARG A 526 14.01 42.14 -10.30
C ARG A 526 14.10 42.39 -8.80
N ARG A 527 15.30 42.39 -8.21
CA ARG A 527 15.51 42.71 -6.77
C ARG A 527 15.57 44.21 -6.46
N ARG A 528 15.62 45.07 -7.49
CA ARG A 528 15.62 46.54 -7.36
C ARG A 528 14.23 47.16 -7.56
N ARG A 529 13.27 46.35 -7.99
CA ARG A 529 11.84 46.65 -8.00
C ARG A 529 11.22 45.90 -6.84
#